data_AF-A0A1B6EFM9-F1
#
_entry.id   AF-A0A1B6EFM9-F1
#
_cell.length_a   1.000
_cell.length_b   1.000
_cell.length_c   1.000
_cell.angle_alpha   90.00
_cell.angle_beta   90.00
_cell.angle_gamma   90.00
#
_symmetry.space_group_name_H-M   'P 1'
#
loop_
_entity.id
_entity.type
_entity.pdbx_description
1 polymer ?
#
loop_
_entity_poly.entity_id
_entity_poly.type
_entity_poly.pdbx_seq_one_letter_code
_entity_poly.pdbx_strand_id
1 'polypeptide(L)'
;MKMINYTLKHLEKTFPKSTQNYQYVQMSIQSNSLPSVREAIEKYLFLRQSRNEYSDLSIDQNGFESKTFPKQTHDIRDTRILSLIGLHACGDLTIDSMKLFLNLPEVKLLILVPCCYHKMKSKCESINANLEHKNKQMFHNFPASKTLRSAIETRNVHNILQWPFLRLAGQATWAMWKTYSKEDHESHAFNVLSRAVIQLYSEKGGPQIKKFYRSIVTKSDLQRNDFNVYINRTFERCNITNQNTLSSKSDVGEIKKELLNLWDEHKNKLKLIEIITGLQMCIESVAESLVAADRACFLFENGIKDIRLIKLFDSNISPRGLVYVATKSNKSFLT
;
A
#
# COMPACT_ATOMS: atom_id res chain seq x y z
N MET A 1 -8.19 2.89 15.60
CA MET A 1 -7.90 3.44 16.94
C MET A 1 -6.83 2.66 17.70
N LYS A 2 -6.94 1.33 17.93
CA LYS A 2 -5.90 0.55 18.67
C LYS A 2 -4.49 0.61 18.05
N MET A 3 -4.37 0.53 16.72
CA MET A 3 -3.09 0.66 15.99
C MET A 3 -2.47 2.06 16.09
N ILE A 4 -3.29 3.11 16.08
CA ILE A 4 -2.82 4.51 16.18
C ILE A 4 -2.23 4.77 17.57
N ASN A 5 -2.93 4.33 18.62
CA ASN A 5 -2.46 4.47 20.00
C ASN A 5 -1.23 3.59 20.29
N TYR A 6 -1.10 2.43 19.66
CA TYR A 6 0.09 1.58 19.77
C TYR A 6 1.31 2.24 19.10
N THR A 7 1.15 2.74 17.88
CA THR A 7 2.22 3.45 17.17
C THR A 7 2.64 4.72 17.92
N LEU A 8 1.70 5.53 18.42
CA LEU A 8 2.02 6.73 19.20
C LEU A 8 2.77 6.39 20.51
N LYS A 9 2.32 5.40 21.29
CA LYS A 9 3.03 4.94 22.50
C LYS A 9 4.42 4.38 22.21
N HIS A 10 4.62 3.73 21.06
CA HIS A 10 5.92 3.18 20.71
C HIS A 10 6.87 4.24 20.16
N LEU A 11 6.34 5.22 19.42
CA LEU A 11 7.07 6.45 19.05
C LEU A 11 7.53 7.20 20.31
N GLU A 12 6.66 7.37 21.32
CA GLU A 12 7.02 7.98 22.62
C GLU A 12 8.11 7.24 23.41
N LYS A 13 8.29 5.93 23.19
CA LYS A 13 9.40 5.15 23.78
C LYS A 13 10.69 5.23 22.97
N THR A 14 10.58 5.46 21.65
CA THR A 14 11.72 5.42 20.71
C THR A 14 12.34 6.81 20.53
N PHE A 15 11.53 7.86 20.67
CA PHE A 15 11.98 9.25 20.74
C PHE A 15 11.96 9.70 22.20
N PRO A 16 13.07 10.22 22.75
CA PRO A 16 13.13 10.63 24.15
C PRO A 16 12.03 11.66 24.46
N LYS A 17 11.46 11.58 25.67
CA LYS A 17 10.56 12.61 26.20
C LYS A 17 11.30 13.95 26.22
N SER A 18 11.13 14.75 25.19
CA SER A 18 11.47 16.17 25.29
C SER A 18 10.36 16.83 26.11
N THR A 19 10.75 17.73 26.99
CA THR A 19 9.87 18.58 27.82
C THR A 19 9.12 19.65 26.99
N GLN A 20 8.97 19.46 25.68
CA GLN A 20 8.23 20.36 24.81
C GLN A 20 6.78 19.89 24.66
N ASN A 21 5.85 20.84 24.77
CA ASN A 21 4.42 20.65 24.50
C ASN A 21 4.19 20.31 23.02
N TYR A 22 4.31 19.03 22.65
CA TYR A 22 3.92 18.56 21.33
C TYR A 22 2.39 18.53 21.21
N GLN A 23 1.86 19.21 20.19
CA GLN A 23 0.45 19.16 19.85
C GLN A 23 0.26 18.30 18.61
N TYR A 24 -0.41 17.17 18.79
CA TYR A 24 -0.77 16.27 17.70
C TYR A 24 -2.03 16.77 17.02
N VAL A 25 -1.95 17.00 15.70
CA VAL A 25 -3.10 17.40 14.89
C VAL A 25 -3.22 16.43 13.73
N GLN A 26 -4.36 15.77 13.65
CA GLN A 26 -4.69 14.91 12.51
C GLN A 26 -5.36 15.76 11.43
N MET A 27 -4.66 15.97 10.31
CA MET A 27 -5.23 16.60 9.12
C MET A 27 -5.55 15.54 8.08
N SER A 28 -6.80 15.51 7.62
CA SER A 28 -7.22 14.68 6.49
C SER A 28 -7.08 15.48 5.21
N ILE A 29 -6.18 15.09 4.32
CA ILE A 29 -5.96 15.75 3.03
C ILE A 29 -6.40 14.75 1.94
N GLN A 30 -7.33 15.18 1.08
CA GLN A 30 -7.89 14.34 0.01
C GLN A 30 -7.01 14.31 -1.26
N SER A 31 -5.98 15.15 -1.32
CA SER A 31 -5.09 15.31 -2.47
C SER A 31 -3.62 15.23 -2.02
N ASN A 32 -2.78 14.58 -2.84
CA ASN A 32 -1.33 14.52 -2.62
C ASN A 32 -0.59 15.65 -3.35
N SER A 33 -1.30 16.60 -3.97
CA SER A 33 -0.66 17.70 -4.70
C SER A 33 -0.07 18.71 -3.72
N LEU A 34 1.12 19.23 -4.03
CA LEU A 34 1.78 20.23 -3.19
C LEU A 34 0.90 21.48 -2.96
N PRO A 35 0.20 22.04 -3.97
CA PRO A 35 -0.68 23.20 -3.75
C PRO A 35 -1.83 22.90 -2.78
N SER A 36 -2.52 21.76 -2.93
CA SER A 36 -3.63 21.40 -2.05
C SER A 36 -3.16 21.12 -0.61
N VAL A 37 -1.98 20.52 -0.45
CA VAL A 37 -1.38 20.29 0.87
C VAL A 37 -1.00 21.62 1.52
N ARG A 38 -0.40 22.55 0.76
CA ARG A 38 -0.07 23.90 1.25
C ARG A 38 -1.32 24.67 1.66
N GLU A 39 -2.34 24.70 0.81
CA GLU A 39 -3.62 25.35 1.11
C GLU A 39 -4.26 24.75 2.38
N ALA A 40 -4.24 23.43 2.53
CA ALA A 40 -4.76 22.77 3.74
C ALA A 40 -3.97 23.16 4.99
N ILE A 41 -2.64 23.25 4.90
CA ILE A 41 -1.75 23.71 5.98
C ILE A 41 -2.08 25.17 6.32
N GLU A 42 -2.09 26.07 5.34
CA GLU A 42 -2.36 27.50 5.52
C GLU A 42 -3.75 27.73 6.12
N LYS A 43 -4.79 27.10 5.58
CA LYS A 43 -6.16 27.19 6.10
C LYS A 43 -6.23 26.72 7.55
N TYR A 44 -5.54 25.64 7.90
CA TYR A 44 -5.50 25.16 9.27
C TYR A 44 -4.76 26.13 10.20
N LEU A 45 -3.59 26.61 9.78
CA LEU A 45 -2.80 27.56 10.57
C LEU A 45 -3.58 28.86 10.81
N PHE A 46 -4.36 29.32 9.82
CA PHE A 46 -5.24 30.48 9.89
C PHE A 46 -6.43 30.27 10.84
N LEU A 47 -7.21 29.20 10.66
CA LEU A 47 -8.36 28.86 11.53
C LEU A 47 -7.98 28.74 13.02
N ARG A 48 -6.72 28.39 13.27
CA ARG A 48 -6.18 28.28 14.61
C ARG A 48 -5.80 29.63 15.22
N GLN A 49 -5.26 30.55 14.43
CA GLN A 49 -5.00 31.92 14.89
C GLN A 49 -6.31 32.60 15.29
N SER A 50 -7.38 32.44 14.49
CA SER A 50 -8.70 32.97 14.83
C SER A 50 -9.33 32.34 16.09
N ARG A 51 -8.97 31.10 16.45
CA ARG A 51 -9.42 30.46 17.71
C ARG A 51 -8.65 30.92 18.94
N ASN A 52 -7.41 31.39 18.79
CA ASN A 52 -6.66 31.97 19.90
C ASN A 52 -7.03 33.45 20.15
N GLU A 53 -7.64 34.14 19.18
CA GLU A 53 -8.20 35.49 19.36
C GLU A 53 -9.66 35.49 19.87
N TYR A 54 -10.40 34.39 19.67
CA TYR A 54 -11.74 34.21 20.22
C TYR A 54 -11.83 32.88 20.95
N SER A 55 -11.28 32.84 22.17
CA SER A 55 -11.61 31.82 23.16
C SER A 55 -13.02 32.08 23.67
N ASP A 56 -14.02 31.57 22.95
CA ASP A 56 -15.33 31.13 23.45
C ASP A 56 -16.27 31.04 22.26
N LEU A 57 -16.30 29.89 21.59
CA LEU A 57 -17.44 29.46 20.76
C LEU A 57 -17.33 27.95 20.52
N SER A 58 -18.11 27.21 21.32
CA SER A 58 -18.52 25.84 21.03
C SER A 58 -19.19 25.78 19.66
N ILE A 59 -18.81 24.83 18.80
CA ILE A 59 -19.53 24.61 17.54
C ILE A 59 -19.84 23.12 17.40
N ASP A 60 -21.15 22.86 17.50
CA ASP A 60 -21.82 21.61 17.22
C ASP A 60 -21.67 21.17 15.76
N GLN A 61 -21.80 19.86 15.57
CA GLN A 61 -21.84 19.21 14.28
C GLN A 61 -23.06 19.70 13.50
N ASN A 62 -22.87 20.49 12.43
CA ASN A 62 -23.59 20.38 11.16
C ASN A 62 -23.13 21.46 10.15
N GLY A 63 -22.77 21.01 8.93
CA GLY A 63 -22.81 21.76 7.67
C GLY A 63 -22.05 23.09 7.57
N PHE A 64 -20.91 23.11 6.86
CA PHE A 64 -20.26 24.37 6.47
C PHE A 64 -20.69 24.78 5.05
N GLU A 65 -21.59 25.75 4.96
CA GLU A 65 -21.84 26.52 3.74
C GLU A 65 -20.62 27.38 3.39
N SER A 66 -20.35 27.52 2.09
CA SER A 66 -19.26 28.32 1.54
C SER A 66 -19.45 29.81 1.86
N LYS A 67 -18.59 30.36 2.71
CA LYS A 67 -18.35 31.82 2.76
C LYS A 67 -16.93 32.11 2.32
N THR A 68 -16.83 33.04 1.38
CA THR A 68 -15.64 33.53 0.69
C THR A 68 -14.57 34.03 1.67
N PHE A 69 -13.32 33.56 1.49
CA PHE A 69 -12.17 33.97 2.27
C PHE A 69 -11.67 35.36 1.83
N PRO A 70 -11.45 36.33 2.72
CA PRO A 70 -10.84 37.61 2.36
C PRO A 70 -9.35 37.42 2.04
N LYS A 71 -8.91 38.00 0.91
CA LYS A 71 -7.51 38.11 0.51
C LYS A 71 -6.83 39.22 1.33
N GLN A 72 -6.32 38.91 2.51
CA GLN A 72 -5.33 39.77 3.18
C GLN A 72 -4.12 38.95 3.60
N THR A 73 -3.00 39.25 2.95
CA THR A 73 -1.67 38.72 3.21
C THR A 73 -1.14 39.33 4.50
N HIS A 74 -1.42 38.71 5.64
CA HIS A 74 -0.63 38.95 6.84
C HIS A 74 0.65 38.11 6.77
N ASP A 75 1.79 38.75 7.01
CA ASP A 75 3.14 38.17 6.99
C ASP A 75 3.24 37.07 8.07
N ILE A 76 3.07 35.79 7.69
CA ILE A 76 3.02 34.65 8.61
C ILE A 76 4.45 34.27 9.05
N ARG A 77 5.01 35.02 10.00
CA ARG A 77 6.27 34.66 10.68
C ARG A 77 6.00 33.82 11.93
N ASP A 78 5.36 32.66 11.74
CA ASP A 78 5.14 31.72 12.83
C ASP A 78 5.93 30.44 12.52
N THR A 79 7.10 30.30 13.15
CA THR A 79 8.09 29.23 12.92
C THR A 79 7.60 27.89 13.50
N ARG A 80 6.50 27.36 12.95
CA ARG A 80 5.91 26.10 13.39
C ARG A 80 6.57 24.94 12.67
N ILE A 81 7.30 24.12 13.43
CA ILE A 81 7.91 22.88 12.94
C ILE A 81 6.81 21.83 12.78
N LEU A 82 6.63 21.33 11.56
CA LEU A 82 5.63 20.30 11.24
C LEU A 82 6.28 18.91 11.10
N SER A 83 5.47 17.88 11.35
CA SER A 83 5.81 16.48 11.11
C SER A 83 4.81 15.85 10.15
N LEU A 84 5.29 15.11 9.15
CA LEU A 84 4.46 14.36 8.21
C LEU A 84 4.47 12.88 8.59
N ILE A 85 3.30 12.34 8.95
CA ILE A 85 3.15 10.96 9.41
C ILE A 85 2.17 10.21 8.49
N GLY A 86 2.63 9.11 7.89
CA GLY A 86 1.82 8.24 7.04
C GLY A 86 1.78 6.81 7.58
N LEU A 87 0.69 6.41 8.25
CA LEU A 87 0.56 5.09 8.89
C LEU A 87 0.20 3.93 7.94
N HIS A 88 -0.30 4.26 6.75
CA HIS A 88 -0.61 3.31 5.67
C HIS A 88 -0.22 3.92 4.33
N ALA A 89 1.02 4.40 4.22
CA ALA A 89 1.53 5.04 3.02
C ALA A 89 1.91 3.99 1.96
N CYS A 90 0.93 3.40 1.27
CA CYS A 90 1.15 2.25 0.37
C CYS A 90 1.37 2.69 -1.09
N GLY A 91 2.19 1.94 -1.85
CA GLY A 91 2.47 2.20 -3.27
C GLY A 91 3.13 3.57 -3.49
N ASP A 92 2.57 4.35 -4.42
CA ASP A 92 3.04 5.70 -4.79
C ASP A 92 2.91 6.71 -3.66
N LEU A 93 1.95 6.53 -2.75
CA LEU A 93 1.74 7.46 -1.63
C LEU A 93 3.01 7.59 -0.77
N THR A 94 3.82 6.54 -0.65
CA THR A 94 5.11 6.67 0.06
C THR A 94 6.01 7.71 -0.61
N ILE A 95 6.17 7.61 -1.93
CA ILE A 95 7.08 8.46 -2.70
C ILE A 95 6.54 9.88 -2.81
N ASP A 96 5.23 10.03 -3.02
CA ASP A 96 4.56 11.33 -3.01
C ASP A 96 4.74 12.01 -1.64
N SER A 97 4.60 11.26 -0.54
CA SER A 97 4.85 11.79 0.82
C SER A 97 6.31 12.21 1.01
N MET A 98 7.28 11.45 0.47
CA MET A 98 8.69 11.83 0.49
C MET A 98 8.94 13.11 -0.33
N LYS A 99 8.32 13.24 -1.51
CA LYS A 99 8.41 14.47 -2.32
C LYS A 99 7.78 15.66 -1.62
N LEU A 100 6.62 15.50 -0.99
CA LEU A 100 6.00 16.55 -0.17
C LEU A 100 6.91 16.97 0.97
N PHE A 101 7.46 15.99 1.71
CA PHE A 101 8.45 16.26 2.75
C PHE A 101 9.62 17.08 2.21
N LEU A 102 10.22 16.70 1.08
CA LEU A 102 11.33 17.46 0.49
C LEU A 102 10.94 18.90 0.13
N ASN A 103 9.76 19.11 -0.44
CA ASN A 103 9.29 20.42 -0.95
C ASN A 103 8.59 21.34 0.08
N LEU A 104 8.36 20.85 1.30
CA LEU A 104 7.78 21.63 2.39
C LEU A 104 8.86 21.98 3.43
N PRO A 105 9.43 23.19 3.41
CA PRO A 105 10.52 23.56 4.33
C PRO A 105 10.10 23.56 5.81
N GLU A 106 8.81 23.74 6.09
CA GLU A 106 8.19 23.74 7.43
C GLU A 106 8.13 22.33 8.03
N VAL A 107 8.09 21.28 7.20
CA VAL A 107 8.08 19.89 7.64
C VAL A 107 9.51 19.43 7.89
N LYS A 108 9.85 19.20 9.17
CA LYS A 108 11.21 18.80 9.59
C LYS A 108 11.35 17.32 9.90
N LEU A 109 10.24 16.61 10.14
CA LEU A 109 10.21 15.18 10.45
C LEU A 109 9.25 14.45 9.50
N LEU A 110 9.71 13.32 8.95
CA LEU A 110 8.92 12.39 8.17
C LEU A 110 8.89 11.03 8.86
N ILE A 111 7.69 10.48 9.08
CA ILE A 111 7.48 9.12 9.59
C ILE A 111 6.55 8.38 8.63
N LEU A 112 7.04 7.39 7.89
CA LEU A 112 6.23 6.61 6.96
C LEU A 112 6.25 5.12 7.29
N VAL A 113 5.06 4.56 7.47
CA VAL A 113 4.78 3.14 7.62
C VAL A 113 4.18 2.64 6.30
N PRO A 114 5.01 2.17 5.34
CA PRO A 114 4.52 1.48 4.15
C PRO A 114 3.78 0.20 4.53
N CYS A 115 2.73 -0.11 3.76
CA CYS A 115 1.97 -1.34 3.98
C CYS A 115 2.03 -2.32 2.81
N CYS A 116 2.10 -1.83 1.57
CA CYS A 116 2.18 -2.68 0.39
C CYS A 116 2.63 -1.84 -0.81
N TYR A 117 3.05 -2.50 -1.88
CA TYR A 117 3.50 -1.83 -3.10
C TYR A 117 2.51 -1.98 -4.28
N HIS A 118 1.39 -2.70 -4.05
CA HIS A 118 0.40 -3.12 -5.05
C HIS A 118 -0.37 -1.98 -5.76
N LYS A 119 -0.19 -0.72 -5.35
CA LYS A 119 -0.87 0.46 -5.92
C LYS A 119 0.06 1.42 -6.68
N MET A 120 1.28 1.00 -7.00
CA MET A 120 2.16 1.78 -7.87
C MET A 120 1.57 1.95 -9.27
N LYS A 121 1.60 3.18 -9.81
CA LYS A 121 1.15 3.48 -11.17
C LYS A 121 2.18 2.96 -12.17
N SER A 122 1.72 2.18 -13.15
CA SER A 122 2.52 1.75 -14.29
C SER A 122 2.72 2.90 -15.28
N LYS A 123 3.92 3.00 -15.86
CA LYS A 123 4.15 3.78 -17.08
C LYS A 123 3.64 2.93 -18.24
N CYS A 124 2.56 3.36 -18.90
CA CYS A 124 2.25 2.82 -20.23
C CYS A 124 3.16 3.51 -21.24
N GLU A 125 4.11 2.79 -21.83
CA GLU A 125 4.69 3.21 -23.11
C GLU A 125 3.68 2.83 -24.19
N SER A 126 2.86 3.80 -24.60
CA SER A 126 2.05 3.70 -25.81
C SER A 126 2.96 3.83 -27.03
N ILE A 127 3.69 2.77 -27.40
CA ILE A 127 4.37 2.72 -28.69
C ILE A 127 4.22 1.32 -29.29
N ASN A 128 3.35 1.26 -30.30
CA ASN A 128 3.26 0.26 -31.37
C ASN A 128 3.25 -1.22 -30.97
N ALA A 129 2.04 -1.77 -31.03
CA ALA A 129 1.74 -3.20 -30.97
C ALA A 129 2.26 -3.97 -32.19
N ASN A 130 3.57 -3.90 -32.46
CA ASN A 130 4.24 -4.83 -33.34
C ASN A 130 5.07 -5.79 -32.48
N LEU A 131 4.51 -7.01 -32.36
CA LEU A 131 5.16 -8.30 -32.17
C LEU A 131 6.67 -8.22 -31.85
N GLU A 132 7.02 -8.23 -30.55
CA GLU A 132 8.20 -8.88 -29.93
C GLU A 132 8.59 -8.33 -28.54
N HIS A 133 8.01 -7.22 -28.08
CA HIS A 133 8.28 -6.68 -26.73
C HIS A 133 7.05 -6.73 -25.81
N LYS A 134 6.49 -7.94 -25.61
CA LYS A 134 5.68 -8.20 -24.42
C LYS A 134 6.60 -8.11 -23.20
N ASN A 135 6.26 -7.23 -22.26
CA ASN A 135 6.66 -7.29 -20.84
C ASN A 135 7.88 -6.47 -20.37
N LYS A 136 8.06 -5.21 -20.80
CA LYS A 136 8.81 -4.25 -19.97
C LYS A 136 7.84 -3.43 -19.13
N GLN A 137 7.30 -4.04 -18.07
CA GLN A 137 6.52 -3.28 -17.11
C GLN A 137 7.42 -2.28 -16.37
N MET A 138 7.08 -1.00 -16.47
CA MET A 138 7.77 0.09 -15.79
C MET A 138 6.82 0.85 -14.86
N PHE A 139 7.35 1.47 -13.81
CA PHE A 139 6.56 2.22 -12.84
C PHE A 139 6.99 3.70 -12.81
N HIS A 140 6.06 4.59 -12.46
CA HIS A 140 6.38 6.02 -12.35
C HIS A 140 7.36 6.31 -11.22
N ASN A 141 7.17 5.67 -10.07
CA ASN A 141 7.90 5.94 -8.84
C ASN A 141 8.73 4.74 -8.33
N PHE A 142 9.00 3.75 -9.20
CA PHE A 142 9.91 2.65 -8.88
C PHE A 142 10.72 2.24 -10.13
N PRO A 143 12.05 2.17 -10.03
CA PRO A 143 12.89 2.61 -8.91
C PRO A 143 12.80 4.13 -8.67
N ALA A 144 12.98 4.56 -7.43
CA ALA A 144 12.95 5.96 -7.02
C ALA A 144 14.34 6.60 -7.05
N SER A 145 15.37 5.89 -6.59
CA SER A 145 16.76 6.39 -6.55
C SER A 145 17.43 6.34 -7.92
N LYS A 146 18.38 7.25 -8.17
CA LYS A 146 19.28 7.19 -9.32
C LYS A 146 20.19 5.97 -9.24
N THR A 147 20.63 5.64 -8.03
CA THR A 147 21.51 4.49 -7.75
C THR A 147 20.87 3.17 -8.21
N LEU A 148 19.63 2.88 -7.81
CA LEU A 148 18.98 1.64 -8.22
C LEU A 148 18.62 1.64 -9.72
N ARG A 149 18.24 2.79 -10.30
CA ARG A 149 18.02 2.90 -11.75
C ARG A 149 19.27 2.49 -12.54
N SER A 150 20.42 3.07 -12.21
CA SER A 150 21.69 2.76 -12.87
C SER A 150 22.10 1.30 -12.69
N ALA A 151 21.91 0.74 -11.50
CA ALA A 151 22.22 -0.67 -11.25
C ALA A 151 21.34 -1.63 -12.07
N ILE A 152 20.06 -1.30 -12.25
CA ILE A 152 19.12 -2.11 -13.06
C ILE A 152 19.46 -2.03 -14.54
N GLU A 153 19.78 -0.83 -15.03
CA GLU A 153 20.20 -0.60 -16.42
C GLU A 153 21.48 -1.40 -16.73
N THR A 154 22.47 -1.31 -15.86
CA THR A 154 23.77 -2.00 -16.01
C THR A 154 23.62 -3.52 -16.02
N ARG A 155 22.74 -4.06 -15.16
CA ARG A 155 22.55 -5.53 -15.01
C ARG A 155 21.43 -6.11 -15.87
N ASN A 156 20.67 -5.26 -16.57
CA ASN A 156 19.51 -5.62 -17.38
C ASN A 156 18.47 -6.50 -16.64
N VAL A 157 18.11 -6.12 -15.40
CA VAL A 157 17.18 -6.89 -14.53
C VAL A 157 15.76 -6.31 -14.47
N HIS A 158 15.37 -5.52 -15.47
CA HIS A 158 14.05 -4.87 -15.53
C HIS A 158 12.87 -5.86 -15.53
N ASN A 159 13.08 -7.06 -16.08
CA ASN A 159 12.09 -8.13 -16.15
C ASN A 159 11.78 -8.76 -14.78
N ILE A 160 12.71 -8.71 -13.82
CA ILE A 160 12.51 -9.26 -12.48
C ILE A 160 11.70 -8.28 -11.61
N LEU A 161 11.96 -6.97 -11.74
CA LEU A 161 11.44 -5.92 -10.87
C LEU A 161 10.04 -5.42 -11.29
N GLN A 162 9.14 -6.36 -11.53
CA GLN A 162 7.77 -6.12 -11.97
C GLN A 162 6.76 -6.26 -10.82
N TRP A 163 5.46 -6.23 -11.14
CA TRP A 163 4.39 -6.44 -10.15
C TRP A 163 4.67 -7.66 -9.24
N PRO A 164 4.97 -8.86 -9.75
CA PRO A 164 5.20 -10.03 -8.88
C PRO A 164 6.25 -9.79 -7.80
N PHE A 165 7.36 -9.11 -8.13
CA PHE A 165 8.40 -8.74 -7.17
C PHE A 165 7.88 -7.74 -6.13
N LEU A 166 7.14 -6.71 -6.55
CA LEU A 166 6.55 -5.74 -5.63
C LEU A 166 5.44 -6.34 -4.75
N ARG A 167 4.73 -7.37 -5.24
CA ARG A 167 3.79 -8.14 -4.42
C ARG A 167 4.53 -8.95 -3.38
N LEU A 168 5.62 -9.60 -3.80
CA LEU A 168 6.51 -10.37 -2.93
C LEU A 168 7.06 -9.50 -1.80
N ALA A 169 7.52 -8.28 -2.11
CA ALA A 169 8.01 -7.32 -1.12
C ALA A 169 6.94 -6.88 -0.09
N GLY A 170 5.65 -7.11 -0.33
CA GLY A 170 4.56 -6.81 0.60
C GLY A 170 3.81 -8.04 1.11
N GLN A 171 4.39 -9.22 0.92
CA GLN A 171 3.86 -10.52 1.32
C GLN A 171 3.99 -10.72 2.83
N ALA A 172 3.40 -11.79 3.38
CA ALA A 172 3.67 -12.19 4.75
C ALA A 172 5.11 -12.72 4.89
N THR A 173 5.67 -12.58 6.09
CA THR A 173 7.05 -12.97 6.39
C THR A 173 7.14 -14.47 6.68
N TRP A 174 8.34 -15.05 6.55
CA TRP A 174 8.60 -16.43 6.98
C TRP A 174 8.30 -16.67 8.46
N ALA A 175 8.42 -15.64 9.32
CA ALA A 175 8.13 -15.75 10.75
C ALA A 175 6.65 -16.07 10.98
N MET A 176 5.75 -15.38 10.27
CA MET A 176 4.32 -15.70 10.28
C MET A 176 4.02 -17.09 9.70
N TRP A 177 4.73 -17.48 8.63
CA TRP A 177 4.53 -18.80 8.04
C TRP A 177 4.76 -19.93 9.04
N LYS A 178 5.78 -19.80 9.91
CA LYS A 178 6.09 -20.81 10.92
C LYS A 178 5.03 -20.92 12.03
N THR A 179 4.19 -19.90 12.21
CA THR A 179 3.12 -19.93 13.23
C THR A 179 1.83 -20.54 12.71
N TYR A 180 1.76 -20.91 11.43
CA TYR A 180 0.55 -21.48 10.84
C TYR A 180 0.35 -22.91 11.33
N SER A 181 -0.89 -23.23 11.70
CA SER A 181 -1.31 -24.61 11.96
C SER A 181 -1.38 -25.40 10.65
N LYS A 182 -1.52 -26.73 10.76
CA LYS A 182 -1.75 -27.58 9.60
C LYS A 182 -3.03 -27.17 8.86
N GLU A 183 -4.07 -26.83 9.61
CA GLU A 183 -5.36 -26.38 9.09
C GLU A 183 -5.24 -25.02 8.38
N ASP A 184 -4.39 -24.11 8.87
CA ASP A 184 -4.11 -22.83 8.21
C ASP A 184 -3.43 -23.03 6.85
N HIS A 185 -2.44 -23.93 6.78
CA HIS A 185 -1.76 -24.29 5.54
C HIS A 185 -2.72 -24.91 4.52
N GLU A 186 -3.54 -25.88 4.95
CA GLU A 186 -4.54 -26.51 4.08
C GLU A 186 -5.56 -25.49 3.56
N SER A 187 -6.04 -24.61 4.43
CA SER A 187 -6.97 -23.53 4.08
C SER A 187 -6.34 -22.52 3.12
N HIS A 188 -5.07 -22.15 3.33
CA HIS A 188 -4.34 -21.25 2.44
C HIS A 188 -4.18 -21.85 1.05
N ALA A 189 -3.67 -23.09 0.96
CA ALA A 189 -3.45 -23.78 -0.30
C ALA A 189 -4.76 -23.95 -1.08
N PHE A 190 -5.83 -24.33 -0.38
CA PHE A 190 -7.17 -24.46 -0.94
C PHE A 190 -7.65 -23.13 -1.55
N ASN A 191 -7.50 -22.01 -0.84
CA ASN A 191 -7.91 -20.70 -1.32
C ASN A 191 -7.12 -20.24 -2.55
N VAL A 192 -5.80 -20.47 -2.54
CA VAL A 192 -4.93 -20.11 -3.66
C VAL A 192 -5.29 -20.92 -4.89
N LEU A 193 -5.45 -22.25 -4.74
CA LEU A 193 -5.83 -23.13 -5.84
C LEU A 193 -7.22 -22.81 -6.37
N SER A 194 -8.21 -22.61 -5.49
CA SER A 194 -9.58 -22.28 -5.87
C SER A 194 -9.63 -21.03 -6.73
N ARG A 195 -8.90 -19.99 -6.34
CA ARG A 195 -8.77 -18.76 -7.13
C ARG A 195 -8.05 -19.01 -8.46
N ALA A 196 -7.01 -19.85 -8.48
CA ALA A 196 -6.27 -20.17 -9.68
C ALA A 196 -7.12 -20.96 -10.69
N VAL A 197 -7.96 -21.89 -10.23
CA VAL A 197 -8.91 -22.64 -11.08
C VAL A 197 -9.91 -21.71 -11.76
N ILE A 198 -10.50 -20.77 -11.00
CA ILE A 198 -11.41 -19.76 -11.56
C ILE A 198 -10.71 -18.90 -12.61
N GLN A 199 -9.48 -18.47 -12.33
CA GLN A 199 -8.72 -17.67 -13.29
C GLN A 199 -8.36 -18.47 -14.55
N LEU A 200 -7.90 -19.72 -14.37
CA LEU A 200 -7.56 -20.62 -15.48
C LEU A 200 -8.77 -20.89 -16.37
N TYR A 201 -9.96 -21.04 -15.77
CA TYR A 201 -11.20 -21.18 -16.52
C TYR A 201 -11.46 -19.98 -17.43
N SER A 202 -11.34 -18.76 -16.89
CA SER A 202 -11.46 -17.53 -17.69
C SER A 202 -10.36 -17.40 -18.77
N GLU A 203 -9.15 -17.93 -18.54
CA GLU A 203 -8.05 -17.93 -19.50
C GLU A 203 -8.22 -18.98 -20.61
N LYS A 204 -8.88 -20.11 -20.33
CA LYS A 204 -9.22 -21.17 -21.30
C LYS A 204 -10.41 -20.83 -22.20
N GLY A 205 -10.90 -19.58 -22.19
CA GLY A 205 -12.02 -19.11 -23.01
C GLY A 205 -13.36 -19.06 -22.27
N GLY A 206 -13.40 -19.39 -20.97
CA GLY A 206 -14.57 -19.18 -20.13
C GLY A 206 -14.87 -17.70 -19.87
N PRO A 207 -16.06 -17.37 -19.33
CA PRO A 207 -16.39 -15.99 -18.95
C PRO A 207 -15.43 -15.41 -17.93
N GLN A 208 -15.31 -14.09 -17.95
CA GLN A 208 -14.54 -13.34 -16.97
C GLN A 208 -15.32 -13.20 -15.67
N ILE A 209 -14.69 -13.60 -14.57
CA ILE A 209 -15.29 -13.57 -13.24
C ILE A 209 -14.67 -12.42 -12.43
N LYS A 210 -15.42 -11.33 -12.26
CA LYS A 210 -14.99 -10.13 -11.51
C LYS A 210 -15.64 -10.06 -10.14
N LYS A 211 -14.84 -10.00 -9.08
CA LYS A 211 -15.33 -9.95 -7.70
C LYS A 211 -16.00 -8.61 -7.38
N PHE A 212 -17.13 -8.65 -6.65
CA PHE A 212 -17.70 -7.47 -5.99
C PHE A 212 -17.08 -7.23 -4.60
N TYR A 213 -16.71 -8.32 -3.93
CA TYR A 213 -16.22 -8.29 -2.56
C TYR A 213 -14.73 -8.64 -2.48
N ARG A 214 -14.08 -8.09 -1.44
CA ARG A 214 -12.66 -8.36 -1.17
C ARG A 214 -12.37 -9.86 -0.97
N SER A 215 -13.28 -10.58 -0.32
CA SER A 215 -13.19 -12.04 -0.15
C SER A 215 -14.42 -12.71 -0.77
N ILE A 216 -14.19 -13.82 -1.48
CA ILE A 216 -15.27 -14.67 -1.99
C ILE A 216 -15.83 -15.49 -0.82
N VAL A 217 -14.96 -16.14 -0.08
CA VAL A 217 -15.32 -17.02 1.03
C VAL A 217 -15.00 -16.39 2.38
N THR A 218 -15.76 -16.77 3.40
CA THR A 218 -15.52 -16.41 4.81
C THR A 218 -14.74 -17.52 5.53
N LYS A 219 -14.26 -17.26 6.75
CA LYS A 219 -13.58 -18.30 7.55
C LYS A 219 -14.50 -19.49 7.84
N SER A 220 -15.80 -19.26 8.05
CA SER A 220 -16.77 -20.33 8.25
C SER A 220 -16.96 -21.19 7.00
N ASP A 221 -16.93 -20.58 5.81
CA ASP A 221 -17.04 -21.33 4.55
C ASP A 221 -15.84 -22.26 4.30
N LEU A 222 -14.69 -21.96 4.91
CA LEU A 222 -13.43 -22.68 4.72
C LEU A 222 -13.24 -23.88 5.65
N GLN A 223 -14.12 -24.10 6.63
CA GLN A 223 -13.96 -25.17 7.62
C GLN A 223 -13.83 -26.58 7.01
N ARG A 224 -14.35 -26.79 5.79
CA ARG A 224 -14.28 -28.07 5.07
C ARG A 224 -13.44 -28.04 3.80
N ASN A 225 -12.88 -26.88 3.43
CA ASN A 225 -12.15 -26.70 2.17
C ASN A 225 -12.86 -27.36 0.97
N ASP A 226 -14.17 -27.10 0.85
CA ASP A 226 -15.02 -27.67 -0.20
C ASP A 226 -15.13 -26.71 -1.39
N PHE A 227 -14.66 -27.16 -2.54
CA PHE A 227 -14.68 -26.35 -3.76
C PHE A 227 -16.10 -26.08 -4.28
N ASN A 228 -17.08 -26.96 -4.02
CA ASN A 228 -18.47 -26.68 -4.37
C ASN A 228 -19.01 -25.45 -3.62
N VAL A 229 -18.67 -25.34 -2.34
CA VAL A 229 -19.02 -24.15 -1.53
C VAL A 229 -18.33 -22.91 -2.10
N TYR A 230 -17.05 -23.02 -2.45
CA TYR A 230 -16.30 -21.91 -3.06
C TYR A 230 -16.93 -21.43 -4.38
N ILE A 231 -17.33 -22.35 -5.26
CA ILE A 231 -17.99 -22.04 -6.52
C ILE A 231 -19.33 -21.33 -6.26
N ASN A 232 -20.18 -21.88 -5.38
CA ASN A 232 -21.47 -21.27 -5.06
C ASN A 232 -21.28 -19.82 -4.55
N ARG A 233 -20.33 -19.59 -3.64
CA ARG A 233 -19.96 -18.25 -3.18
C ARG A 233 -19.43 -17.35 -4.28
N THR A 234 -18.75 -17.91 -5.28
CA THR A 234 -18.25 -17.16 -6.43
C THR A 234 -19.42 -16.60 -7.24
N PHE A 235 -20.44 -17.41 -7.52
CA PHE A 235 -21.65 -16.96 -8.22
C PHE A 235 -22.46 -15.92 -7.41
N GLU A 236 -22.48 -16.02 -6.08
CA GLU A 236 -23.14 -15.02 -5.22
C GLU A 236 -22.41 -13.67 -5.17
N ARG A 237 -21.09 -13.67 -5.37
CA ARG A 237 -20.22 -12.52 -5.00
C ARG A 237 -19.35 -11.99 -6.13
N CYS A 238 -19.54 -12.49 -7.35
CA CYS A 238 -18.83 -12.05 -8.55
C CYS A 238 -19.79 -11.78 -9.71
N ASN A 239 -19.42 -10.83 -10.56
CA ASN A 239 -20.04 -10.62 -11.86
C ASN A 239 -19.39 -11.56 -12.88
N ILE A 240 -20.20 -12.17 -13.74
CA ILE A 240 -19.76 -13.08 -14.79
C ILE A 240 -20.06 -12.42 -16.13
N THR A 241 -19.03 -12.16 -16.92
CA THR A 241 -19.16 -11.46 -18.21
C THR A 241 -18.61 -12.35 -19.32
N ASN A 242 -19.44 -12.69 -20.30
CA ASN A 242 -19.01 -13.41 -21.50
C ASN A 242 -18.19 -12.45 -22.39
N GLN A 243 -17.04 -12.91 -22.87
CA GLN A 243 -16.19 -12.08 -23.75
C GLN A 243 -16.72 -12.01 -25.19
N ASN A 244 -17.60 -12.93 -25.61
CA ASN A 244 -18.16 -12.97 -26.95
C ASN A 244 -19.70 -13.03 -26.92
N THR A 245 -20.30 -12.00 -27.52
CA THR A 245 -21.69 -11.88 -28.03
C THR A 245 -22.89 -11.91 -27.07
N LEU A 246 -23.81 -10.97 -27.35
CA LEU A 246 -25.22 -11.02 -27.02
C LEU A 246 -25.78 -12.41 -27.38
N SER A 247 -26.65 -12.95 -26.52
CA SER A 247 -27.36 -14.24 -26.62
C SER A 247 -26.66 -15.48 -26.07
N SER A 248 -26.94 -15.74 -24.79
CA SER A 248 -27.36 -17.01 -24.17
C SER A 248 -26.96 -16.94 -22.70
N LYS A 249 -27.92 -17.19 -21.79
CA LYS A 249 -27.59 -17.41 -20.38
C LYS A 249 -26.63 -18.60 -20.37
N SER A 250 -25.34 -18.35 -20.14
CA SER A 250 -24.39 -19.42 -19.86
C SER A 250 -25.01 -20.27 -18.76
N ASP A 251 -25.26 -21.55 -19.02
CA ASP A 251 -25.88 -22.40 -18.00
C ASP A 251 -24.93 -22.45 -16.81
N VAL A 252 -25.38 -21.90 -15.69
CA VAL A 252 -24.63 -21.89 -14.43
C VAL A 252 -24.23 -23.32 -14.05
N GLY A 253 -25.07 -24.31 -14.42
CA GLY A 253 -24.77 -25.73 -14.26
C GLY A 253 -23.57 -26.19 -15.06
N GLU A 254 -23.45 -25.77 -16.33
CA GLU A 254 -22.33 -26.11 -17.21
C GLU A 254 -21.02 -25.49 -16.72
N ILE A 255 -21.03 -24.18 -16.40
CA ILE A 255 -19.87 -23.49 -15.82
C ILE A 255 -19.40 -24.20 -14.53
N LYS A 256 -20.34 -24.55 -13.65
CA LYS A 256 -20.03 -25.25 -12.40
C LYS A 256 -19.38 -26.61 -12.67
N LYS A 257 -19.88 -27.37 -13.64
CA LYS A 257 -19.33 -28.67 -14.01
C LYS A 257 -17.91 -28.54 -14.55
N GLU A 258 -17.64 -27.56 -15.41
CA GLU A 258 -16.30 -27.32 -15.96
C GLU A 258 -15.30 -26.88 -14.88
N LEU A 259 -15.72 -26.00 -13.96
CA LEU A 259 -14.90 -25.60 -12.82
C LEU A 259 -14.57 -26.80 -11.92
N LEU A 260 -15.53 -27.68 -11.65
CA LEU A 260 -15.30 -28.90 -10.86
C LEU A 260 -14.31 -29.85 -11.56
N ASN A 261 -14.42 -30.01 -12.87
CA ASN A 261 -13.47 -30.82 -13.65
C ASN A 261 -12.05 -30.24 -13.56
N LEU A 262 -11.89 -28.92 -13.72
CA LEU A 262 -10.58 -28.25 -13.58
C LEU A 262 -10.02 -28.36 -12.15
N TRP A 263 -10.89 -28.34 -11.15
CA TRP A 263 -10.48 -28.59 -9.77
C TRP A 263 -9.96 -30.02 -9.59
N ASP A 264 -10.68 -31.03 -10.09
CA ASP A 264 -10.24 -32.42 -9.99
C ASP A 264 -8.91 -32.68 -10.73
N GLU A 265 -8.68 -31.99 -11.85
CA GLU A 265 -7.41 -32.02 -12.60
C GLU A 265 -6.23 -31.44 -11.81
N HIS A 266 -6.47 -30.51 -10.87
CA HIS A 266 -5.41 -29.71 -10.24
C HIS A 266 -5.35 -29.80 -8.71
N LYS A 267 -6.31 -30.44 -8.03
CA LYS A 267 -6.35 -30.57 -6.56
C LYS A 267 -5.13 -31.26 -5.96
N ASN A 268 -4.44 -32.10 -6.71
CA ASN A 268 -3.18 -32.71 -6.28
C ASN A 268 -2.02 -31.71 -6.13
N LYS A 269 -2.14 -30.48 -6.65
CA LYS A 269 -1.13 -29.41 -6.57
C LYS A 269 -1.17 -28.62 -5.26
N LEU A 270 -2.09 -28.90 -4.35
CA LEU A 270 -2.21 -28.19 -3.05
C LEU A 270 -0.88 -28.18 -2.29
N LYS A 271 -0.17 -29.31 -2.23
CA LYS A 271 1.14 -29.39 -1.57
C LYS A 271 2.19 -28.51 -2.26
N LEU A 272 2.20 -28.47 -3.59
CA LEU A 272 3.13 -27.65 -4.36
C LEU A 272 2.91 -26.15 -4.10
N ILE A 273 1.65 -25.74 -3.96
CA ILE A 273 1.29 -24.34 -3.65
C ILE A 273 1.89 -23.90 -2.31
N GLU A 274 1.82 -24.73 -1.28
CA GLU A 274 2.41 -24.41 0.03
C GLU A 274 3.93 -24.32 -0.04
N ILE A 275 4.58 -25.23 -0.79
CA ILE A 275 6.03 -25.19 -0.99
C ILE A 275 6.44 -23.88 -1.67
N ILE A 276 5.76 -23.51 -2.77
CA ILE A 276 6.04 -22.27 -3.50
C ILE A 276 5.77 -21.05 -2.61
N THR A 277 4.70 -21.07 -1.82
CA THR A 277 4.35 -19.96 -0.94
C THR A 277 5.40 -19.79 0.18
N GLY A 278 5.85 -20.89 0.79
CA GLY A 278 6.92 -20.85 1.77
C GLY A 278 8.21 -20.26 1.19
N LEU A 279 8.60 -20.67 -0.02
CA LEU A 279 9.75 -20.09 -0.72
C LEU A 279 9.58 -18.59 -1.00
N GLN A 280 8.38 -18.16 -1.40
CA GLN A 280 8.07 -16.74 -1.57
C GLN A 280 8.24 -15.97 -0.25
N MET A 281 7.72 -16.49 0.86
CA MET A 281 7.85 -15.84 2.18
C MET A 281 9.30 -15.81 2.70
N CYS A 282 10.17 -16.72 2.25
CA CYS A 282 11.61 -16.66 2.54
C CYS A 282 12.32 -15.52 1.79
N ILE A 283 11.89 -15.22 0.55
CA ILE A 283 12.50 -14.17 -0.30
C ILE A 283 11.92 -12.78 0.00
N GLU A 284 10.72 -12.71 0.58
CA GLU A 284 10.01 -11.47 0.92
C GLU A 284 10.92 -10.40 1.56
N SER A 285 11.68 -10.76 2.60
CA SER A 285 12.54 -9.81 3.31
C SER A 285 13.63 -9.19 2.44
N VAL A 286 14.16 -9.93 1.47
CA VAL A 286 15.14 -9.43 0.49
C VAL A 286 14.47 -8.44 -0.46
N ALA A 287 13.26 -8.77 -0.92
CA ALA A 287 12.48 -7.90 -1.80
C ALA A 287 12.05 -6.61 -1.09
N GLU A 288 11.56 -6.69 0.15
CA GLU A 288 11.21 -5.52 0.97
C GLU A 288 12.45 -4.64 1.22
N SER A 289 13.59 -5.26 1.56
CA SER A 289 14.85 -4.53 1.79
C SER A 289 15.34 -3.79 0.56
N LEU A 290 15.19 -4.35 -0.65
CA LEU A 290 15.57 -3.66 -1.88
C LEU A 290 14.70 -2.41 -2.11
N VAL A 291 13.37 -2.54 -1.97
CA VAL A 291 12.45 -1.40 -2.09
C VAL A 291 12.73 -0.36 -1.01
N ALA A 292 13.12 -0.81 0.19
CA ALA A 292 13.45 0.07 1.28
C ALA A 292 14.74 0.86 1.09
N ALA A 293 15.79 0.17 0.64
CA ALA A 293 17.05 0.79 0.27
C ALA A 293 16.86 1.80 -0.86
N ASP A 294 16.10 1.47 -1.90
CA ASP A 294 15.80 2.40 -3.01
C ASP A 294 15.20 3.72 -2.53
N ARG A 295 14.23 3.64 -1.60
CA ARG A 295 13.53 4.81 -1.06
C ARG A 295 14.41 5.62 -0.11
N ALA A 296 15.22 4.96 0.70
CA ALA A 296 16.20 5.63 1.55
C ALA A 296 17.27 6.33 0.70
N CYS A 297 17.79 5.66 -0.34
CA CYS A 297 18.72 6.24 -1.32
C CYS A 297 18.09 7.45 -2.03
N PHE A 298 16.81 7.38 -2.41
CA PHE A 298 16.11 8.53 -2.98
C PHE A 298 16.12 9.75 -2.06
N LEU A 299 15.82 9.58 -0.76
CA LEU A 299 15.89 10.68 0.21
C LEU A 299 17.32 11.22 0.37
N PHE A 300 18.30 10.32 0.41
CA PHE A 300 19.72 10.68 0.55
C PHE A 300 20.24 11.49 -0.66
N GLU A 301 19.94 11.03 -1.87
CA GLU A 301 20.27 11.71 -3.13
C GLU A 301 19.61 13.10 -3.23
N ASN A 302 18.52 13.34 -2.50
CA ASN A 302 17.84 14.64 -2.39
C ASN A 302 18.26 15.44 -1.14
N GLY A 303 19.42 15.12 -0.56
CA GLY A 303 20.09 15.96 0.45
C GLY A 303 19.70 15.67 1.91
N ILE A 304 18.89 14.65 2.17
CA ILE A 304 18.54 14.25 3.54
C ILE A 304 19.64 13.36 4.11
N LYS A 305 20.23 13.77 5.24
CA LYS A 305 21.35 13.05 5.86
C LYS A 305 20.94 12.10 6.98
N ASP A 306 19.93 12.47 7.78
CA ASP A 306 19.41 11.62 8.86
C ASP A 306 18.20 10.84 8.36
N ILE A 307 18.44 9.59 7.99
CA ILE A 307 17.45 8.63 7.50
C ILE A 307 17.63 7.35 8.29
N ARG A 308 16.55 6.87 8.91
CA ARG A 308 16.54 5.64 9.69
C ARG A 308 15.43 4.73 9.21
N LEU A 309 15.75 3.46 9.06
CA LEU A 309 14.81 2.39 8.80
C LEU A 309 14.64 1.59 10.09
N ILE A 310 13.47 1.69 10.71
CA ILE A 310 13.20 1.08 12.01
C ILE A 310 12.17 -0.03 11.83
N LYS A 311 12.43 -1.20 12.39
CA LYS A 311 11.43 -2.27 12.49
C LYS A 311 10.59 -2.05 13.75
N LEU A 312 9.38 -1.50 13.58
CA LEU A 312 8.53 -1.04 14.69
C LEU A 312 7.50 -2.08 15.15
N PHE A 313 7.13 -3.04 14.30
CA PHE A 313 6.16 -4.07 14.64
C PHE A 313 6.81 -5.44 14.76
N ASP A 314 6.32 -6.23 15.72
CA ASP A 314 6.61 -7.66 15.78
C ASP A 314 6.07 -8.32 14.50
N SER A 315 6.95 -9.05 13.81
CA SER A 315 6.61 -9.78 12.59
C SER A 315 5.49 -10.79 12.80
N ASN A 316 5.25 -11.24 14.02
CA ASN A 316 4.14 -12.13 14.38
C ASN A 316 2.78 -11.40 14.45
N ILE A 317 2.77 -10.09 14.70
CA ILE A 317 1.56 -9.27 14.84
C ILE A 317 1.23 -8.55 13.52
N SER A 318 2.26 -8.00 12.88
CA SER A 318 2.16 -7.39 11.56
C SER A 318 3.38 -7.81 10.75
N PRO A 319 3.19 -8.47 9.59
CA PRO A 319 4.32 -8.79 8.72
C PRO A 319 5.04 -7.53 8.26
N ARG A 320 4.32 -6.40 8.21
CA ARG A 320 4.80 -5.10 7.77
C ARG A 320 5.31 -4.33 8.97
N GLY A 321 6.62 -4.23 9.08
CA GLY A 321 7.33 -3.71 10.25
C GLY A 321 8.15 -2.45 9.99
N LEU A 322 8.55 -2.19 8.75
CA LEU A 322 9.57 -1.20 8.44
C LEU A 322 8.99 0.22 8.40
N VAL A 323 9.65 1.14 9.09
CA VAL A 323 9.26 2.54 9.20
C VAL A 323 10.42 3.42 8.73
N TYR A 324 10.13 4.33 7.80
CA TYR A 324 11.07 5.41 7.45
C TYR A 324 10.92 6.52 8.47
N VAL A 325 12.03 6.90 9.07
CA VAL A 325 12.15 8.13 9.85
C VAL A 325 13.20 8.99 9.17
N ALA A 326 12.84 10.20 8.75
CA ALA A 326 13.79 11.11 8.13
C ALA A 326 13.66 12.51 8.74
N THR A 327 14.80 13.16 8.99
CA THR A 327 14.83 14.52 9.55
C THR A 327 15.60 15.48 8.66
N LYS A 328 15.09 16.71 8.53
CA LYS A 328 15.84 17.80 7.91
C LYS A 328 16.71 18.46 8.96
N SER A 329 18.01 18.55 8.68
CA SER A 329 18.90 19.39 9.48
C SER A 329 18.48 20.85 9.33
N ASN A 330 18.31 21.57 10.43
CA ASN A 330 18.20 23.03 10.39
C ASN A 330 19.56 23.59 9.97
N LYS A 331 19.78 23.82 8.68
CA LYS A 331 20.73 24.86 8.29
C LYS A 331 20.00 26.20 8.46
N SER A 332 20.52 27.03 9.38
CA SER A 332 20.18 28.42 9.73
C SER A 332 18.80 28.72 10.38
N PHE A 333 18.75 28.61 11.72
CA PHE A 333 18.25 29.70 12.59
C PHE A 333 19.40 30.37 13.37
N LEU A 334 20.64 30.10 12.95
CA LEU A 334 21.86 30.73 13.46
C LEU A 334 22.45 31.56 12.32
N THR A 335 21.94 32.78 12.20
CA THR A 335 22.65 34.02 11.84
C THR A 335 21.75 35.16 12.25
#